data_AF-W2JQC2-F1
#
_entry.id   AF-W2JQC2-F1
#
_cell.length_a   1.000
_cell.length_b   1.000
_cell.length_c   1.000
_cell.angle_alpha   90.00
_cell.angle_beta   90.00
_cell.angle_gamma   90.00
#
_symmetry.space_group_name_H-M   'P 1'
#
loop_
_entity.id
_entity.type
_entity.pdbx_description
1 polymer ?
#
loop_
_entity_poly.entity_id
_entity_poly.type
_entity_poly.pdbx_seq_one_letter_code
_entity_poly.pdbx_strand_id
1 'polypeptide(L)'
;DETNKREIVYVAVIGDTEANVQAREARPDVRCVRESGYCIRFTEVNKTTLDVTYDRSSQCESEKHAQELFVDWAEVACRWLQRITSSKLVQSG
;
A
#
# COMPACT_ATOMS: atom_id res chain seq x y z
N ASP A 1 -32.41 -9.16 5.86
CA ASP A 1 -31.53 -9.36 4.69
C ASP A 1 -30.18 -8.70 4.92
N GLU A 2 -29.23 -9.51 5.39
CA GLU A 2 -27.81 -9.19 5.40
C GLU A 2 -27.38 -9.02 3.93
N THR A 3 -27.46 -7.78 3.47
CA THR A 3 -27.22 -7.39 2.09
C THR A 3 -25.78 -7.73 1.74
N ASN A 4 -25.61 -8.47 0.65
CA ASN A 4 -24.33 -8.90 0.11
C ASN A 4 -23.44 -7.66 -0.19
N LYS A 5 -22.64 -7.24 0.80
CA LYS A 5 -21.80 -6.04 0.72
C LYS A 5 -20.71 -6.28 -0.31
N ARG A 6 -20.56 -5.35 -1.25
CA ARG A 6 -19.54 -5.45 -2.29
C ARG A 6 -18.18 -5.17 -1.67
N GLU A 7 -17.22 -6.01 -2.03
CA GLU A 7 -15.83 -5.88 -1.63
C GLU A 7 -14.92 -5.97 -2.85
N ILE A 8 -13.92 -5.08 -2.89
CA ILE A 8 -12.85 -5.13 -3.89
C ILE A 8 -11.52 -5.11 -3.12
N VAL A 9 -10.64 -6.06 -3.46
CA VAL A 9 -9.32 -6.19 -2.84
C VAL A 9 -8.25 -6.11 -3.92
N TYR A 10 -7.29 -5.22 -3.73
CA TYR A 10 -6.08 -5.13 -4.52
C TYR A 10 -4.90 -5.62 -3.70
N VAL A 11 -4.21 -6.64 -4.19
CA VAL A 11 -3.01 -7.19 -3.55
C VAL A 11 -1.86 -7.12 -4.52
N ALA A 12 -0.71 -6.62 -4.05
CA ALA A 12 0.55 -6.75 -4.75
C ALA A 12 1.59 -7.34 -3.82
N VAL A 13 2.38 -8.28 -4.34
CA VAL A 13 3.48 -8.92 -3.62
C VAL A 13 4.70 -8.88 -4.50
N ILE A 14 5.81 -8.46 -3.93
CA ILE A 14 7.17 -8.52 -4.47
C ILE A 14 7.85 -9.62 -3.67
N GLY A 15 8.11 -10.75 -4.30
CA GLY A 15 8.89 -11.85 -3.72
C GLY A 15 10.34 -11.78 -4.16
N ASP A 16 11.20 -12.50 -3.45
CA ASP A 16 12.62 -12.60 -3.79
C ASP A 16 12.86 -13.64 -4.90
N THR A 17 12.55 -13.27 -6.14
CA THR A 17 12.74 -14.14 -7.32
C THR A 17 14.16 -14.05 -7.85
N GLU A 18 14.60 -15.06 -8.62
CA GLU A 18 15.90 -15.06 -9.31
C GLU A 18 16.13 -13.78 -10.13
N ALA A 19 15.11 -13.33 -10.88
CA ALA A 19 15.17 -12.11 -11.68
C ALA A 19 15.36 -10.86 -10.79
N ASN A 20 14.72 -10.82 -9.61
CA ASN A 20 14.88 -9.74 -8.65
C ASN A 20 16.29 -9.77 -8.02
N VAL A 21 16.83 -10.95 -7.71
CA VAL A 21 18.21 -11.11 -7.24
C VAL A 21 19.20 -10.52 -8.25
N GLN A 22 19.12 -10.95 -9.51
CA GLN A 22 19.99 -10.46 -10.58
C GLN A 22 19.88 -8.95 -10.78
N ALA A 23 18.65 -8.39 -10.73
CA ALA A 23 18.42 -6.96 -10.85
C ALA A 23 19.03 -6.14 -9.69
N ARG A 24 19.12 -6.72 -8.49
CA ARG A 24 19.79 -6.09 -7.34
C ARG A 24 21.31 -6.14 -7.49
N GLU A 25 21.84 -7.28 -7.90
CA GLU A 25 23.28 -7.44 -8.12
C GLU A 25 23.80 -6.51 -9.23
N ALA A 26 22.98 -6.22 -10.24
CA ALA A 26 23.29 -5.26 -11.29
C ALA A 26 23.31 -3.79 -10.83
N ARG A 27 22.74 -3.47 -9.66
CA ARG A 27 22.67 -2.11 -9.09
C ARG A 27 23.01 -2.12 -7.60
N PRO A 28 24.28 -2.39 -7.23
CA PRO A 28 24.70 -2.52 -5.84
C PRO A 28 24.62 -1.20 -5.06
N ASP A 29 24.49 -0.06 -5.74
CA ASP A 29 24.32 1.27 -5.19
C ASP A 29 22.88 1.55 -4.71
N VAL A 30 21.91 0.75 -5.14
CA VAL A 30 20.50 0.90 -4.78
C VAL A 30 20.11 -0.12 -3.73
N ARG A 31 19.59 0.35 -2.59
CA ARG A 31 19.00 -0.54 -1.58
C ARG A 31 17.60 -1.00 -2.03
N CYS A 32 17.57 -2.09 -2.78
CA CYS A 32 16.33 -2.70 -3.23
C CYS A 32 15.67 -3.51 -2.11
N VAL A 33 14.35 -3.47 -2.06
CA VAL A 33 13.55 -4.31 -1.17
C VAL A 33 13.60 -5.77 -1.66
N ARG A 34 13.79 -6.72 -0.74
CA ARG A 34 13.81 -8.16 -1.04
C ARG A 34 12.42 -8.74 -1.18
N GLU A 35 11.62 -8.55 -0.14
CA GLU A 35 10.23 -8.98 -0.09
C GLU A 35 9.37 -7.85 0.47
N SER A 36 8.27 -7.55 -0.20
CA SER A 36 7.29 -6.58 0.29
C SER A 36 5.92 -6.84 -0.33
N GLY A 37 4.87 -6.40 0.33
CA GLY A 37 3.54 -6.44 -0.21
C GLY A 37 2.70 -5.29 0.28
N TYR A 38 1.58 -5.08 -0.41
CA TYR A 38 0.50 -4.29 0.11
C TYR A 38 -0.85 -4.91 -0.24
N CYS A 39 -1.83 -4.62 0.60
CA CYS A 39 -3.22 -4.96 0.40
C CYS A 39 -4.04 -3.68 0.58
N ILE A 40 -4.87 -3.34 -0.40
CA ILE A 40 -5.89 -2.30 -0.26
C ILE A 40 -7.25 -2.98 -0.39
N ARG A 41 -8.11 -2.79 0.61
CA ARG A 41 -9.46 -3.33 0.63
C ARG A 41 -10.46 -2.18 0.65
N PHE A 42 -11.45 -2.25 -0.24
CA PHE A 42 -12.59 -1.36 -0.28
C PHE A 42 -13.84 -2.16 0.04
N THR A 43 -14.52 -1.83 1.13
CA THR A 43 -15.71 -2.53 1.58
C THR A 43 -16.89 -1.57 1.61
N GLU A 44 -17.99 -1.92 0.95
CA GLU A 44 -19.21 -1.11 0.97
C GLU A 44 -19.83 -1.11 2.37
N VAL A 45 -19.95 0.07 2.98
CA VAL A 45 -20.69 0.25 4.23
C VAL A 45 -22.14 0.61 3.91
N ASN A 46 -22.34 1.53 2.96
CA ASN A 46 -23.64 1.94 2.42
C ASN A 46 -23.44 2.62 1.05
N LYS A 47 -24.52 3.08 0.42
CA LYS A 47 -24.53 3.68 -0.93
C LYS A 47 -23.59 4.87 -1.14
N THR A 48 -23.14 5.54 -0.07
CA THR A 48 -22.28 6.73 -0.16
C THR A 48 -20.96 6.58 0.60
N THR A 49 -20.75 5.44 1.26
CA THR A 49 -19.63 5.23 2.18
C THR A 49 -18.93 3.92 1.89
N LEU A 50 -17.64 4.01 1.60
CA LEU A 50 -16.74 2.88 1.54
C LEU A 50 -15.82 2.93 2.76
N ASP A 51 -15.65 1.79 3.41
CA ASP A 51 -14.54 1.55 4.33
C ASP A 51 -13.30 1.17 3.51
N VAL A 52 -12.15 1.72 3.89
CA VAL A 52 -10.90 1.52 3.14
C VAL A 52 -9.80 1.12 4.12
N THR A 53 -9.26 -0.09 3.97
CA THR A 53 -8.08 -0.53 4.73
C THR A 53 -6.86 -0.60 3.82
N TYR A 54 -5.71 -0.26 4.39
CA TYR A 54 -4.41 -0.36 3.73
C TYR A 54 -3.41 -1.05 4.64
N ASP A 55 -2.99 -2.24 4.24
CA ASP A 55 -1.98 -3.02 4.93
C ASP A 55 -0.71 -3.05 4.08
N ARG A 56 0.45 -2.85 4.71
CA ARG A 56 1.75 -2.92 4.05
C ARG A 56 2.69 -3.81 4.85
N SER A 57 3.49 -4.60 4.15
CA SER A 57 4.51 -5.46 4.74
C SER A 57 5.81 -5.38 3.95
N SER A 58 6.92 -5.64 4.64
CA SER A 58 8.23 -5.77 4.03
C SER A 58 9.13 -6.58 4.94
N GLN A 59 10.06 -7.32 4.33
CA GLN A 59 11.21 -7.81 5.07
C GLN A 59 12.06 -6.62 5.53
N CYS A 60 12.44 -6.63 6.80
CA CYS A 60 13.31 -5.63 7.41
C CYS A 60 14.65 -6.27 7.73
N GLU A 61 15.74 -5.58 7.40
CA GLU A 61 17.12 -6.07 7.61
C GLU A 61 17.69 -5.69 8.98
N SER A 62 17.06 -4.70 9.63
CA SER A 62 17.41 -4.21 10.97
C SER A 62 16.25 -3.38 11.52
N GLU A 63 16.29 -3.09 12.82
CA GLU A 63 15.32 -2.20 13.46
C GLU A 63 15.36 -0.78 12.86
N LYS A 64 16.56 -0.26 12.57
CA LYS A 64 16.70 1.04 11.90
C LYS A 64 16.02 1.05 10.53
N HIS A 65 16.20 -0.01 9.74
CA HIS A 65 15.52 -0.14 8.44
C HIS A 65 14.00 -0.22 8.62
N ALA A 66 13.50 -0.92 9.64
CA ALA A 66 12.06 -0.95 9.93
C ALA A 66 11.50 0.44 10.27
N GLN A 67 12.23 1.25 11.04
CA GLN A 67 11.84 2.63 11.36
C GLN A 67 11.81 3.52 10.12
N GLU A 68 12.82 3.41 9.25
CA GLU A 68 12.86 4.14 7.96
C GLU A 68 11.66 3.78 7.08
N LEU A 69 11.33 2.49 6.97
CA LEU A 69 10.16 2.02 6.22
C LEU A 69 8.86 2.53 6.84
N PHE A 70 8.74 2.51 8.17
CA PHE A 70 7.53 2.99 8.84
C PHE A 70 7.24 4.47 8.53
N VAL A 71 8.27 5.32 8.51
CA VAL A 71 8.14 6.74 8.13
C VAL A 71 7.68 6.87 6.68
N ASP A 72 8.31 6.15 5.74
CA ASP A 72 7.89 6.14 4.33
C ASP A 72 6.42 5.73 4.17
N TRP A 73 5.99 4.72 4.92
CA TRP A 73 4.62 4.19 4.84
C TRP A 73 3.60 5.19 5.39
N ALA A 74 3.93 5.87 6.47
CA ALA A 74 3.10 6.95 7.01
C ALA A 74 2.93 8.09 5.99
N GLU A 75 3.99 8.47 5.29
CA GLU A 75 3.90 9.49 4.23
C GLU A 75 2.97 9.06 3.08
N VAL A 76 3.06 7.80 2.65
CA VAL A 76 2.16 7.25 1.61
C VAL A 76 0.70 7.34 2.06
N ALA A 77 0.40 6.94 3.30
CA ALA A 77 -0.94 7.01 3.86
C ALA A 77 -1.45 8.47 3.91
N CYS A 78 -0.61 9.42 4.34
CA CYS A 78 -0.95 10.84 4.35
C CYS A 78 -1.27 11.37 2.94
N ARG A 79 -0.45 11.05 1.93
CA ARG A 79 -0.67 11.47 0.54
C ARG A 79 -1.96 10.89 -0.05
N TRP A 80 -2.28 9.64 0.29
CA TRP A 80 -3.54 9.01 -0.09
C TRP A 80 -4.74 9.72 0.54
N LEU A 81 -4.70 9.97 1.84
CA LEU A 81 -5.75 10.69 2.54
C LEU A 81 -5.96 12.09 1.95
N GLN A 82 -4.87 12.82 1.65
CA GLN A 82 -4.94 14.12 1.00
C GLN A 82 -5.61 14.06 -0.37
N ARG A 83 -5.30 13.05 -1.20
CA ARG A 83 -5.93 12.87 -2.53
C ARG A 83 -7.42 12.58 -2.42
N ILE A 84 -7.81 11.70 -1.51
CA ILE A 84 -9.22 11.34 -1.28
C ILE A 84 -10.00 12.54 -0.70
N THR A 85 -9.41 13.30 0.21
CA THR A 85 -10.06 14.51 0.73
C THR A 85 -10.16 15.60 -0.32
N SER A 86 -9.13 15.76 -1.17
CA SER A 86 -9.13 16.76 -2.24
C SER A 86 -10.17 16.46 -3.33
N SER A 87 -10.40 15.18 -3.67
CA SER A 87 -11.44 14.82 -4.63
C SER A 87 -12.85 15.10 -4.12
N LYS A 88 -13.06 15.12 -2.79
CA LYS A 88 -14.34 15.53 -2.18
C LYS A 88 -14.58 17.05 -2.23
N LEU A 89 -13.55 17.86 -2.48
CA LEU A 89 -13.68 19.32 -2.57
C LEU A 89 -14.05 19.81 -3.98
N VAL A 90 -13.91 18.96 -5.00
CA VAL A 90 -14.42 19.26 -6.34
C VAL A 90 -15.92 18.94 -6.38
N GLN A 91 -16.73 19.85 -5.82
CA GLN A 91 -18.16 19.85 -6.12
C GLN A 91 -18.32 20.26 -7.59
N SER A 92 -19.03 19.43 -8.36
CA SER A 92 -19.51 19.81 -9.70
C SER A 92 -20.34 21.09 -9.56
N GLY A 93 -19.87 22.18 -10.15
CA GLY A 93 -20.68 23.37 -10.39
C GLY A 93 -21.84 23.07 -11.33
#